data_AF-A0A940DMX3-F1
#
_entry.id   AF-A0A940DMX3-F1
#
_cell.length_a   1.000
_cell.length_b   1.000
_cell.length_c   1.000
_cell.angle_alpha   90.00
_cell.angle_beta   90.00
_cell.angle_gamma   90.00
#
_symmetry.space_group_name_H-M   'P 1'
#
loop_
_entity.id
_entity.type
_entity.pdbx_description
1 polymer ?
#
loop_
_entity_poly.entity_id
_entity_poly.type
_entity_poly.pdbx_seq_one_letter_code
_entity_poly.pdbx_strand_id
1 'polypeptide(L)'
;MKTNCVRIILLCLMTMGVGASAACSCTETGGPDAGQEPGSGGEEPGGGSQDGELHEGLLTPDMELELRDYFSDVLTAEFSDEIERFGDKSELELKYAEDNAGLVWKAWKDANDDFAEEKLIDIGPLSQGVSGRWSLPSGLEPSAVMPYYFGTKGVKPEEGWPLFLYMHGSGDKDGEWATGLTLCREFDDAPSLYFIPQIPNEGEWYRWWQKSKQYAWEKLLRLAFVLGEVNPDRVYFFGISEGGYGSQRLASFYADYLAGAGPMAGGEPLKNAPAENCANIAFSLRTGADDTGFGRNTLTGYTSEEFDRLEQKHPGLYVHNIELIPGYGHAINYYLTTPWLAGYERNPWPKYVCWENYEMDGRYRDGFHNIQVLERSNPDTSMRTVYEMTISGNVVNVSVQNVSYETTETMNGIEMKFSKTYSPVSSGRFRIYLNSHLVDLGQPVTVRVNGETAFEGMVEPRLDMMAESCALFGDPCRVFPCGVDIDMSVL
;
A
#
# COMPACT_ATOMS: atom_id res chain seq x y z
N MET A 1 -30.66 15.62 29.25
CA MET A 1 -30.87 14.79 30.46
C MET A 1 -30.89 13.32 30.04
N LYS A 2 -29.90 12.55 30.53
CA LYS A 2 -29.80 11.08 30.64
C LYS A 2 -29.91 10.25 29.33
N THR A 3 -28.81 9.87 28.69
CA THR A 3 -27.97 8.64 28.91
C THR A 3 -28.73 7.32 28.83
N ASN A 4 -28.38 6.48 27.87
CA ASN A 4 -28.36 5.02 28.04
C ASN A 4 -27.17 4.43 27.27
N CYS A 5 -26.10 4.21 28.03
CA CYS A 5 -24.94 3.40 27.69
C CYS A 5 -25.32 1.92 27.81
N VAL A 6 -25.10 1.12 26.77
CA VAL A 6 -25.13 -0.34 26.88
C VAL A 6 -23.69 -0.83 26.91
N ARG A 7 -23.21 -1.20 28.12
CA ARG A 7 -21.97 -1.95 28.32
C ARG A 7 -22.28 -3.44 28.14
N ILE A 8 -21.56 -4.11 27.24
CA ILE A 8 -21.55 -5.58 27.16
C ILE A 8 -20.24 -6.05 27.79
N ILE A 9 -20.36 -6.84 28.86
CA ILE A 9 -19.27 -7.51 29.56
C ILE A 9 -19.11 -8.89 28.91
N LEU A 10 -17.92 -9.21 28.39
CA LEU A 10 -17.55 -10.56 27.98
C LEU A 10 -16.68 -11.19 29.07
N LEU A 11 -17.13 -12.31 29.62
CA LEU A 11 -16.42 -13.09 30.62
C LEU A 11 -16.31 -14.53 30.10
N CYS A 12 -15.10 -15.03 29.84
CA CYS A 12 -14.84 -16.46 29.68
C CYS A 12 -13.39 -16.83 30.06
N LEU A 13 -13.32 -17.66 31.12
CA LEU A 13 -12.41 -18.79 31.38
C LEU A 13 -10.88 -18.58 31.36
N MET A 14 -10.30 -18.56 32.57
CA MET A 14 -8.98 -19.11 32.86
C MET A 14 -9.12 -20.34 33.76
N THR A 15 -8.71 -21.51 33.26
CA THR A 15 -8.31 -22.66 34.09
C THR A 15 -7.13 -23.32 33.42
N MET A 16 -5.91 -23.15 33.94
CA MET A 16 -4.86 -24.18 33.91
C MET A 16 -3.88 -24.04 35.08
N GLY A 17 -3.86 -25.14 35.86
CA GLY A 17 -2.78 -25.79 36.59
C GLY A 17 -1.44 -25.09 36.87
N VAL A 18 -1.08 -25.14 38.15
CA VAL A 18 0.21 -24.79 38.74
C VAL A 18 1.28 -25.85 38.42
N GLY A 19 2.52 -25.38 38.34
CA GLY A 19 3.70 -26.11 37.90
C GLY A 19 4.30 -27.17 38.83
N ALA A 20 5.40 -27.75 38.36
CA ALA A 20 6.45 -28.31 39.20
C ALA A 20 7.79 -28.29 38.45
N SER A 21 8.82 -27.98 39.22
CA SER A 21 10.23 -27.70 38.93
C SER A 21 11.11 -28.91 38.65
N ALA A 22 12.24 -28.71 37.93
CA ALA A 22 13.55 -29.30 38.21
C ALA A 22 14.62 -28.50 37.41
N ALA A 23 15.47 -27.69 38.02
CA ALA A 23 16.70 -28.01 38.76
C ALA A 23 17.94 -28.24 37.85
N CYS A 24 18.93 -27.37 38.11
CA CYS A 24 20.26 -27.24 37.52
C CYS A 24 21.24 -28.39 37.80
N SER A 25 22.43 -28.23 37.19
CA SER A 25 23.77 -28.83 37.47
C SER A 25 24.19 -29.85 36.39
N CYS A 26 25.43 -29.91 35.87
CA CYS A 26 26.76 -29.55 36.39
C CYS A 26 27.78 -29.20 35.26
N THR A 27 28.75 -28.34 35.60
CA THR A 27 30.23 -28.33 35.33
C THR A 27 30.78 -28.59 33.91
N GLU A 28 31.48 -27.66 33.27
CA GLU A 28 32.91 -27.24 33.42
C GLU A 28 33.98 -28.33 33.17
N THR A 29 34.75 -28.14 32.08
CA THR A 29 36.23 -28.27 31.96
C THR A 29 36.61 -27.60 30.62
N GLY A 30 37.34 -26.48 30.54
CA GLY A 30 38.81 -26.37 30.70
C GLY A 30 39.51 -26.65 29.35
N GLY A 31 39.88 -25.65 28.55
CA GLY A 31 41.16 -24.93 28.65
C GLY A 31 41.80 -24.75 27.25
N PRO A 32 42.84 -23.91 27.11
CA PRO A 32 42.99 -22.96 25.99
C PRO A 32 44.11 -23.32 25.00
N ASP A 33 44.18 -22.63 23.86
CA ASP A 33 45.50 -22.21 23.35
C ASP A 33 45.44 -20.94 22.48
N ALA A 34 46.51 -20.17 22.60
CA ALA A 34 46.70 -18.81 22.11
C ALA A 34 47.81 -18.75 21.05
N GLY A 35 47.85 -17.61 20.35
CA GLY A 35 48.99 -17.16 19.54
C GLY A 35 48.78 -17.37 18.04
N GLN A 36 49.17 -16.46 17.14
CA GLN A 36 50.07 -15.31 17.21
C GLN A 36 49.82 -14.48 15.93
N GLU A 37 49.78 -13.15 16.05
CA GLU A 37 50.22 -12.26 14.96
C GLU A 37 51.74 -12.36 14.79
N PRO A 38 52.31 -12.02 13.62
CA PRO A 38 52.80 -10.64 13.46
C PRO A 38 52.79 -10.08 12.02
N GLY A 39 52.82 -8.74 11.91
CA GLY A 39 53.82 -8.07 11.07
C GLY A 39 53.38 -7.31 9.82
N SER A 40 53.17 -5.99 10.00
CA SER A 40 53.62 -4.86 9.18
C SER A 40 53.90 -5.01 7.67
N GLY A 41 53.24 -4.17 6.87
CA GLY A 41 53.68 -3.74 5.55
C GLY A 41 52.82 -2.58 5.06
N GLY A 42 53.39 -1.37 5.02
CA GLY A 42 52.71 -0.19 4.51
C GLY A 42 52.71 -0.12 3.00
N GLU A 43 51.69 0.51 2.44
CA GLU A 43 51.70 1.19 1.14
C GLU A 43 50.46 2.10 1.09
N GLU A 44 50.68 3.41 1.09
CA GLU A 44 49.69 4.37 0.58
C GLU A 44 49.52 4.14 -0.92
N PRO A 45 48.31 4.34 -1.44
CA PRO A 45 48.20 5.01 -2.73
C PRO A 45 47.30 6.22 -2.64
N GLY A 46 47.93 7.38 -2.86
CA GLY A 46 47.54 8.32 -3.90
C GLY A 46 46.08 8.76 -3.94
N GLY A 47 45.85 10.00 -3.53
CA GLY A 47 44.70 10.77 -3.97
C GLY A 47 44.62 10.75 -5.50
N GLY A 48 43.57 10.13 -6.01
CA GLY A 48 43.04 10.36 -7.34
C GLY A 48 41.64 10.91 -7.16
N SER A 49 41.47 12.21 -7.42
CA SER A 49 40.17 12.78 -7.74
C SER A 49 39.64 12.02 -8.96
N GLN A 50 38.64 11.16 -8.75
CA GLN A 50 37.77 10.76 -9.84
C GLN A 50 36.93 11.98 -10.18
N ASP A 51 37.44 12.81 -11.09
CA ASP A 51 36.59 13.67 -11.89
C ASP A 51 35.67 12.73 -12.67
N GLY A 52 34.44 12.56 -12.19
CA GLY A 52 33.43 11.75 -12.86
C GLY A 52 33.19 12.33 -14.24
N GLU A 53 33.46 11.55 -15.29
CA GLU A 53 32.95 11.86 -16.62
C GLU A 53 31.42 11.91 -16.51
N LEU A 54 30.85 13.12 -16.54
CA LEU A 54 29.43 13.32 -16.76
C LEU A 54 29.10 12.64 -18.08
N HIS A 55 28.42 11.48 -18.01
CA HIS A 55 27.96 10.80 -19.20
C HIS A 55 26.93 11.69 -19.89
N GLU A 56 27.24 12.08 -21.13
CA GLU A 56 26.37 12.89 -21.98
C GLU A 56 24.99 12.22 -22.08
N GLY A 57 23.97 12.83 -21.46
CA GLY A 57 22.56 12.39 -21.42
C GLY A 57 22.01 11.94 -20.06
N LEU A 58 22.84 11.85 -19.01
CA LEU A 58 22.37 11.73 -17.63
C LEU A 58 21.98 13.10 -17.04
N LEU A 59 21.22 13.08 -15.94
CA LEU A 59 20.86 14.30 -15.21
C LEU A 59 22.10 15.11 -14.83
N THR A 60 22.00 16.43 -14.98
CA THR A 60 23.05 17.35 -14.55
C THR A 60 23.01 17.56 -13.04
N PRO A 61 24.12 17.98 -12.41
CA PRO A 61 24.12 18.35 -11.00
C PRO A 61 23.07 19.42 -10.63
N ASP A 62 22.80 20.36 -11.53
CA ASP A 62 21.78 21.41 -11.32
C ASP A 62 20.36 20.82 -11.32
N MET A 63 20.08 19.87 -12.22
CA MET A 63 18.81 19.13 -12.24
C MET A 63 18.63 18.27 -10.98
N GLU A 64 19.67 17.59 -10.52
CA GLU A 64 19.63 16.83 -9.27
C GLU A 64 19.36 17.73 -8.05
N LEU A 65 19.90 18.95 -8.05
CA LEU A 65 19.62 19.93 -7.00
C LEU A 65 18.16 20.41 -7.04
N GLU A 66 17.63 20.74 -8.22
CA GLU A 66 16.22 21.14 -8.39
C GLU A 66 15.25 20.04 -7.95
N LEU A 67 15.56 18.77 -8.25
CA LEU A 67 14.79 17.62 -7.77
C LEU A 67 14.75 17.54 -6.25
N ARG A 68 15.90 17.72 -5.59
CA ARG A 68 15.97 17.69 -4.11
C ARG A 68 15.17 18.81 -3.47
N ASP A 69 15.24 20.01 -4.02
CA ASP A 69 14.47 21.16 -3.55
C ASP A 69 12.96 20.89 -3.72
N TYR A 70 12.53 20.43 -4.90
CA TYR A 70 11.14 20.04 -5.16
C TYR A 70 10.64 18.97 -4.18
N PHE A 71 11.42 17.90 -3.98
CA PHE A 71 11.02 16.83 -3.07
C PHE A 71 10.98 17.25 -1.61
N SER A 72 11.87 18.16 -1.19
CA SER A 72 11.81 18.79 0.13
C SER A 72 10.51 19.58 0.31
N ASP A 73 10.09 20.32 -0.71
CA ASP A 73 8.83 21.07 -0.69
C ASP A 73 7.61 20.14 -0.66
N VAL A 74 7.62 19.07 -1.46
CA VAL A 74 6.57 18.02 -1.44
C VAL A 74 6.41 17.43 -0.04
N LEU A 75 7.52 17.08 0.63
CA LEU A 75 7.50 16.50 1.97
C LEU A 75 7.03 17.51 3.04
N THR A 76 7.32 18.80 2.83
CA THR A 76 6.95 19.88 3.77
C THR A 76 5.50 20.32 3.61
N ALA A 77 4.93 20.19 2.42
CA ALA A 77 3.57 20.62 2.08
C ALA A 77 2.46 19.79 2.72
N GLU A 78 2.71 19.12 3.87
CA GLU A 78 1.72 18.34 4.60
C GLU A 78 0.41 19.14 4.78
N PHE A 79 -0.62 18.73 4.03
CA PHE A 79 -1.97 19.31 3.99
C PHE A 79 -2.16 20.62 3.20
N SER A 80 -1.25 21.01 2.33
CA SER A 80 -1.53 22.04 1.32
C SER A 80 -2.17 21.41 0.08
N ASP A 81 -3.25 22.02 -0.43
CA ASP A 81 -3.88 21.63 -1.70
C ASP A 81 -3.09 22.13 -2.93
N GLU A 82 -1.93 22.75 -2.72
CA GLU A 82 -1.12 23.43 -3.74
C GLU A 82 0.35 23.08 -3.58
N ILE A 83 0.72 21.84 -3.92
CA ILE A 83 2.10 21.53 -4.27
C ILE A 83 2.34 22.08 -5.67
N GLU A 84 3.27 23.02 -5.81
CA GLU A 84 3.66 23.52 -7.14
C GLU A 84 4.20 22.36 -7.99
N ARG A 85 3.84 22.37 -9.27
CA ARG A 85 4.31 21.36 -10.22
C ARG A 85 5.80 21.53 -10.47
N PHE A 86 6.51 20.42 -10.72
CA PHE A 86 7.93 20.47 -11.06
C PHE A 86 8.13 21.28 -12.35
N GLY A 87 9.08 22.22 -12.32
CA GLY A 87 9.24 23.26 -13.33
C GLY A 87 10.00 22.80 -14.57
N ASP A 88 11.06 22.02 -14.39
CA ASP A 88 11.93 21.58 -15.49
C ASP A 88 11.31 20.45 -16.33
N LYS A 89 11.00 20.79 -17.59
CA LYS A 89 10.41 19.92 -18.60
C LYS A 89 11.42 19.43 -19.64
N SER A 90 12.71 19.45 -19.30
CA SER A 90 13.78 18.99 -20.18
C SER A 90 13.49 17.60 -20.71
N GLU A 91 13.60 17.46 -22.04
CA GLU A 91 13.53 16.17 -22.73
C GLU A 91 14.84 15.41 -22.49
N LEU A 92 14.72 14.14 -22.17
CA LEU A 92 15.84 13.24 -21.87
C LEU A 92 15.96 12.19 -22.97
N GLU A 93 17.18 11.75 -23.27
CA GLU A 93 17.38 10.71 -24.28
C GLU A 93 16.81 9.37 -23.81
N LEU A 94 16.03 8.71 -24.67
CA LEU A 94 15.34 7.45 -24.35
C LEU A 94 16.27 6.34 -23.82
N LYS A 95 17.50 6.23 -24.34
CA LYS A 95 18.46 5.22 -23.88
C LYS A 95 18.90 5.39 -22.42
N TYR A 96 18.73 6.58 -21.83
CA TYR A 96 19.07 6.88 -20.43
C TYR A 96 17.83 7.05 -19.54
N ALA A 97 16.62 6.74 -20.04
CA ALA A 97 15.39 6.96 -19.29
C ALA A 97 15.35 6.16 -17.98
N GLU A 98 15.81 4.91 -17.98
CA GLU A 98 15.87 4.06 -16.78
C GLU A 98 16.95 4.53 -15.80
N ASP A 99 18.14 4.91 -16.29
CA ASP A 99 19.21 5.45 -15.47
C ASP A 99 18.79 6.77 -14.79
N ASN A 100 18.17 7.67 -15.54
CA ASN A 100 17.66 8.95 -15.03
C ASN A 100 16.51 8.74 -14.03
N ALA A 101 15.62 7.78 -14.25
CA ALA A 101 14.61 7.40 -13.26
C ALA A 101 15.25 6.92 -11.95
N GLY A 102 16.37 6.19 -12.03
CA GLY A 102 17.18 5.80 -10.88
C GLY A 102 17.80 7.00 -10.14
N LEU A 103 18.28 8.01 -10.86
CA LEU A 103 18.79 9.25 -10.27
C LEU A 103 17.69 10.08 -9.61
N VAL A 104 16.50 10.15 -10.21
CA VAL A 104 15.31 10.79 -9.60
C VAL A 104 14.91 10.06 -8.31
N TRP A 105 14.84 8.72 -8.33
CA TRP A 105 14.55 7.94 -7.13
C TRP A 105 15.60 8.17 -6.03
N LYS A 106 16.89 8.26 -6.41
CA LYS A 106 17.95 8.60 -5.46
C LYS A 106 17.73 9.98 -4.84
N ALA A 107 17.41 11.01 -5.64
CA ALA A 107 17.11 12.35 -5.12
C ALA A 107 15.90 12.34 -4.16
N TRP A 108 14.87 11.54 -4.45
CA TRP A 108 13.74 11.33 -3.54
C TRP A 108 14.17 10.71 -2.21
N LYS A 109 15.01 9.66 -2.24
CA LYS A 109 15.56 9.06 -1.02
C LYS A 109 16.37 10.06 -0.21
N ASP A 110 17.28 10.81 -0.86
CA ASP A 110 18.12 11.81 -0.20
C ASP A 110 17.24 12.87 0.50
N ALA A 111 16.20 13.38 -0.18
CA ALA A 111 15.23 14.31 0.41
C ALA A 111 14.47 13.71 1.59
N ASN A 112 14.08 12.43 1.49
CA ASN A 112 13.44 11.71 2.59
C ASN A 112 14.38 11.52 3.79
N ASP A 113 15.65 11.22 3.57
CA ASP A 113 16.63 11.06 4.65
C ASP A 113 16.89 12.39 5.37
N ASP A 114 16.94 13.50 4.61
CA ASP A 114 17.13 14.85 5.13
C ASP A 114 15.86 15.41 5.81
N PHE A 115 14.67 14.90 5.47
CA PHE A 115 13.40 15.41 6.02
C PHE A 115 13.22 15.06 7.50
N ALA A 116 13.06 16.10 8.32
CA ALA A 116 12.96 16.00 9.77
C ALA A 116 11.57 15.54 10.23
N GLU A 117 11.44 14.24 10.48
CA GLU A 117 10.23 13.61 11.01
C GLU A 117 10.56 12.39 11.88
N GLU A 118 9.55 11.82 12.56
CA GLU A 118 9.69 10.50 13.19
C GLU A 118 9.82 9.41 12.11
N LYS A 119 11.01 8.81 11.98
CA LYS A 119 11.29 7.70 11.05
C LYS A 119 10.79 6.34 11.57
N LEU A 120 10.96 5.29 10.78
CA LEU A 120 10.87 3.91 11.26
C LEU A 120 12.03 3.64 12.23
N ILE A 121 11.79 2.82 13.24
CA ILE A 121 12.86 2.33 14.12
C ILE A 121 13.76 1.33 13.39
N ASP A 122 14.95 1.09 13.93
CA ASP A 122 15.89 0.10 13.40
C ASP A 122 15.25 -1.30 13.28
N ILE A 123 15.56 -1.99 12.19
CA ILE A 123 15.08 -3.36 11.96
C ILE A 123 15.81 -4.33 12.90
N GLY A 124 15.05 -5.03 13.73
CA GLY A 124 15.51 -6.14 14.55
C GLY A 124 14.57 -7.34 14.52
N PRO A 125 14.92 -8.47 15.16
CA PRO A 125 14.03 -9.63 15.22
C PRO A 125 12.70 -9.32 15.92
N LEU A 126 11.57 -9.72 15.33
CA LEU A 126 10.24 -9.50 15.89
C LEU A 126 10.04 -10.16 17.26
N SER A 127 10.82 -11.21 17.55
CA SER A 127 10.86 -11.89 18.86
C SER A 127 11.27 -10.97 20.01
N GLN A 128 11.98 -9.87 19.73
CA GLN A 128 12.34 -8.87 20.74
C GLN A 128 11.18 -7.94 21.09
N GLY A 129 10.22 -7.74 20.16
CA GLY A 129 9.05 -6.88 20.40
C GLY A 129 9.42 -5.42 20.60
N VAL A 130 10.43 -4.94 19.87
CA VAL A 130 10.83 -3.52 19.90
C VAL A 130 9.72 -2.69 19.26
N SER A 131 9.35 -1.59 19.92
CA SER A 131 8.28 -0.71 19.47
C SER A 131 8.75 0.73 19.28
N GLY A 132 8.25 1.36 18.22
CA GLY A 132 8.32 2.80 17.98
C GLY A 132 7.00 3.49 18.26
N ARG A 133 6.93 4.78 17.95
CA ARG A 133 5.67 5.55 17.95
C ARG A 133 5.72 6.64 16.89
N TRP A 134 4.55 6.97 16.35
CA TRP A 134 4.35 8.16 15.54
C TRP A 134 3.26 9.05 16.13
N SER A 135 3.49 10.34 16.14
CA SER A 135 2.50 11.35 16.45
C SER A 135 1.76 11.70 15.15
N LEU A 136 0.45 11.44 15.11
CA LEU A 136 -0.34 11.78 13.93
C LEU A 136 -0.78 13.25 13.99
N PRO A 137 -0.93 13.92 12.83
CA PRO A 137 -1.33 15.32 12.80
C PRO A 137 -2.67 15.58 13.51
N SER A 138 -2.66 16.53 14.45
CA SER A 138 -3.82 16.86 15.30
C SER A 138 -5.06 17.28 14.53
N GLY A 139 -4.88 17.83 13.31
CA GLY A 139 -5.96 18.22 12.41
C GLY A 139 -6.69 17.03 11.78
N LEU A 140 -6.07 15.85 11.77
CA LEU A 140 -6.69 14.60 11.30
C LEU A 140 -7.30 13.81 12.45
N GLU A 141 -6.60 13.74 13.58
CA GLU A 141 -7.06 13.05 14.79
C GLU A 141 -6.46 13.70 16.05
N PRO A 142 -7.29 14.19 16.99
CA PRO A 142 -6.80 14.91 18.16
C PRO A 142 -5.87 14.09 19.05
N SER A 143 -4.68 14.60 19.32
CA SER A 143 -3.69 13.98 20.24
C SER A 143 -3.37 12.51 19.92
N ALA A 144 -3.46 12.12 18.66
CA ALA A 144 -3.22 10.73 18.24
C ALA A 144 -1.73 10.39 18.29
N VAL A 145 -1.39 9.38 19.09
CA VAL A 145 -0.08 8.73 19.08
C VAL A 145 -0.30 7.26 18.70
N MET A 146 0.39 6.80 17.66
CA MET A 146 0.35 5.43 17.16
C MET A 146 1.62 4.69 17.57
N PRO A 147 1.62 3.94 18.69
CA PRO A 147 2.64 2.92 18.92
C PRO A 147 2.62 1.86 17.83
N TYR A 148 3.78 1.30 17.51
CA TYR A 148 3.87 0.16 16.59
C TYR A 148 5.03 -0.75 16.94
N TYR A 149 4.88 -2.06 16.73
CA TYR A 149 6.03 -2.97 16.67
C TYR A 149 6.56 -3.01 15.24
N PHE A 150 7.88 -3.12 15.11
CA PHE A 150 8.55 -3.27 13.83
C PHE A 150 9.66 -4.31 13.94
N GLY A 151 9.69 -5.30 13.06
CA GLY A 151 10.74 -6.32 13.11
C GLY A 151 10.53 -7.52 12.20
N THR A 152 11.55 -8.37 12.11
CA THR A 152 11.65 -9.43 11.10
C THR A 152 11.52 -10.83 11.66
N LYS A 153 11.15 -11.77 10.79
CA LYS A 153 11.27 -13.22 10.99
C LYS A 153 12.03 -13.83 9.82
N GLY A 154 12.89 -14.80 10.10
CA GLY A 154 13.69 -15.50 9.08
C GLY A 154 14.94 -14.73 8.65
N VAL A 155 15.40 -15.00 7.43
CA VAL A 155 16.61 -14.42 6.83
C VAL A 155 16.20 -13.48 5.69
N LYS A 156 16.83 -12.31 5.61
CA LYS A 156 16.52 -11.30 4.57
C LYS A 156 16.74 -11.89 3.17
N PRO A 157 15.75 -11.84 2.26
CA PRO A 157 15.95 -12.15 0.85
C PRO A 157 16.85 -11.11 0.15
N GLU A 158 17.52 -11.51 -0.93
CA GLU A 158 18.34 -10.59 -1.76
C GLU A 158 17.50 -9.43 -2.31
N GLU A 159 16.27 -9.72 -2.74
CA GLU A 159 15.31 -8.74 -3.28
C GLU A 159 14.68 -7.83 -2.20
N GLY A 160 15.00 -8.04 -0.91
CA GLY A 160 14.44 -7.29 0.21
C GLY A 160 13.34 -8.05 0.98
N TRP A 161 12.94 -7.49 2.12
CA TRP A 161 11.92 -8.07 2.98
C TRP A 161 10.52 -7.92 2.40
N PRO A 162 9.69 -8.98 2.45
CA PRO A 162 8.25 -8.84 2.30
C PRO A 162 7.65 -8.11 3.50
N LEU A 163 6.89 -7.03 3.27
CA LEU A 163 6.31 -6.19 4.32
C LEU A 163 4.86 -6.60 4.62
N PHE A 164 4.58 -6.90 5.89
CA PHE A 164 3.26 -7.23 6.39
C PHE A 164 2.74 -6.15 7.35
N LEU A 165 1.63 -5.52 7.01
CA LEU A 165 0.87 -4.63 7.89
C LEU A 165 -0.27 -5.41 8.55
N TYR A 166 -0.15 -5.66 9.85
CA TYR A 166 -1.20 -6.32 10.65
C TYR A 166 -2.08 -5.28 11.36
N MET A 167 -3.40 -5.38 11.20
CA MET A 167 -4.37 -4.55 11.89
C MET A 167 -5.19 -5.37 12.91
N HIS A 168 -5.27 -4.90 14.16
CA HIS A 168 -5.96 -5.61 15.25
C HIS A 168 -7.47 -5.32 15.30
N GLY A 169 -8.19 -6.05 16.17
CA GLY A 169 -9.64 -5.91 16.35
C GLY A 169 -10.03 -4.72 17.22
N SER A 170 -11.34 -4.53 17.47
CA SER A 170 -11.86 -3.37 18.22
C SER A 170 -12.03 -3.61 19.73
N GLY A 171 -11.28 -4.55 20.30
CA GLY A 171 -11.22 -4.77 21.75
C GLY A 171 -10.42 -3.68 22.46
N ASP A 172 -10.08 -3.93 23.73
CA ASP A 172 -9.14 -3.10 24.49
C ASP A 172 -7.84 -2.96 23.71
N LYS A 173 -7.47 -1.74 23.33
CA LYS A 173 -6.37 -1.52 22.38
C LYS A 173 -5.02 -2.07 22.86
N ASP A 174 -4.76 -2.10 24.18
CA ASP A 174 -3.51 -2.60 24.74
C ASP A 174 -3.47 -4.14 24.64
N GLY A 175 -4.59 -4.80 24.97
CA GLY A 175 -4.74 -6.24 24.80
C GLY A 175 -4.72 -6.69 23.34
N GLU A 176 -5.42 -5.97 22.45
CA GLU A 176 -5.45 -6.25 21.01
C GLU A 176 -4.06 -6.12 20.37
N TRP A 177 -3.31 -5.08 20.72
CA TRP A 177 -1.97 -4.85 20.22
C TRP A 177 -0.97 -5.92 20.70
N ALA A 178 -1.01 -6.30 21.98
CA ALA A 178 -0.19 -7.37 22.52
C ALA A 178 -0.52 -8.74 21.90
N THR A 179 -1.81 -9.00 21.64
CA THR A 179 -2.27 -10.20 20.94
C THR A 179 -1.77 -10.21 19.49
N GLY A 180 -1.82 -9.06 18.80
CA GLY A 180 -1.28 -8.90 17.45
C GLY A 180 0.20 -9.27 17.35
N LEU A 181 1.02 -8.81 18.29
CA LEU A 181 2.44 -9.20 18.33
C LEU A 181 2.63 -10.71 18.52
N THR A 182 1.80 -11.33 19.36
CA THR A 182 1.86 -12.79 19.60
C THR A 182 1.53 -13.56 18.32
N LEU A 183 0.41 -13.21 17.67
CA LEU A 183 0.00 -13.84 16.40
C LEU A 183 1.05 -13.65 15.30
N CYS A 184 1.56 -12.43 15.13
CA CYS A 184 2.56 -12.13 14.10
C CYS A 184 3.89 -12.88 14.32
N ARG A 185 4.23 -13.25 15.56
CA ARG A 185 5.39 -14.13 15.84
C ARG A 185 5.15 -15.58 15.43
N GLU A 186 3.89 -16.02 15.44
CA GLU A 186 3.50 -17.42 15.25
C GLU A 186 3.06 -17.75 13.81
N PHE A 187 2.65 -16.76 13.01
CA PHE A 187 2.34 -16.98 11.60
C PHE A 187 3.52 -17.56 10.82
N ASP A 188 3.23 -18.52 9.91
CA ASP A 188 4.22 -19.24 9.10
C ASP A 188 4.47 -18.55 7.75
N ASP A 189 5.05 -17.36 7.79
CA ASP A 189 5.26 -16.49 6.63
C ASP A 189 6.69 -15.92 6.54
N ALA A 190 7.62 -16.52 7.28
CA ALA A 190 9.02 -16.14 7.16
C ALA A 190 9.54 -16.51 5.76
N PRO A 191 10.32 -15.63 5.10
CA PRO A 191 10.84 -14.36 5.59
C PRO A 191 9.81 -13.22 5.56
N SER A 192 9.77 -12.41 6.61
CA SER A 192 8.79 -11.32 6.76
C SER A 192 9.38 -10.14 7.54
N LEU A 193 9.03 -8.92 7.16
CA LEU A 193 9.12 -7.72 8.00
C LEU A 193 7.71 -7.28 8.39
N TYR A 194 7.50 -7.03 9.67
CA TYR A 194 6.19 -6.70 10.22
C TYR A 194 6.11 -5.24 10.65
N PHE A 195 4.99 -4.59 10.35
CA PHE A 195 4.52 -3.38 11.03
C PHE A 195 3.20 -3.70 11.74
N ILE A 196 3.16 -3.55 13.06
CA ILE A 196 2.03 -3.93 13.92
C ILE A 196 1.64 -2.70 14.75
N PRO A 197 0.75 -1.83 14.26
CA PRO A 197 0.30 -0.64 14.96
C PRO A 197 -0.71 -0.97 16.06
N GLN A 198 -0.75 -0.11 17.06
CA GLN A 198 -1.88 0.05 17.96
C GLN A 198 -2.76 1.20 17.45
N ILE A 199 -4.09 1.05 17.52
CA ILE A 199 -4.99 2.16 17.22
C ILE A 199 -4.69 3.36 18.14
N PRO A 200 -4.59 4.60 17.64
CA PRO A 200 -4.18 5.73 18.48
C PRO A 200 -5.24 6.09 19.53
N ASN A 201 -6.48 6.29 19.08
CA ASN A 201 -7.61 6.58 19.95
C ASN A 201 -8.78 5.60 19.71
N GLU A 202 -9.56 5.38 20.75
CA GLU A 202 -10.77 4.55 20.70
C GLU A 202 -12.02 5.39 20.36
N GLY A 203 -13.20 4.76 20.38
CA GLY A 203 -14.47 5.44 20.13
C GLY A 203 -14.69 5.71 18.63
N GLU A 204 -14.96 6.96 18.27
CA GLU A 204 -15.22 7.35 16.87
C GLU A 204 -13.98 7.24 15.97
N TRP A 205 -12.78 7.11 16.55
CA TRP A 205 -11.49 7.01 15.86
C TRP A 205 -11.03 5.58 15.60
N TYR A 206 -11.78 4.58 16.07
CA TYR A 206 -11.40 3.17 16.06
C TYR A 206 -11.70 2.50 14.70
N ARG A 207 -11.24 3.10 13.60
CA ARG A 207 -11.40 2.58 12.23
C ARG A 207 -10.11 2.72 11.45
N TRP A 208 -9.50 1.60 11.03
CA TRP A 208 -8.20 1.64 10.33
C TRP A 208 -8.21 2.35 8.97
N TRP A 209 -9.38 2.55 8.37
CA TRP A 209 -9.54 3.22 7.08
C TRP A 209 -9.67 4.74 7.16
N GLN A 210 -9.78 5.33 8.36
CA GLN A 210 -9.91 6.79 8.51
C GLN A 210 -8.65 7.55 8.06
N LYS A 211 -8.83 8.81 7.68
CA LYS A 211 -7.83 9.69 7.08
C LYS A 211 -6.54 9.82 7.91
N SER A 212 -6.64 9.84 9.25
CA SER A 212 -5.45 9.85 10.12
C SER A 212 -4.61 8.57 10.01
N LYS A 213 -5.26 7.41 9.85
CA LYS A 213 -4.56 6.13 9.66
C LYS A 213 -4.05 6.00 8.23
N GLN A 214 -4.80 6.50 7.24
CA GLN A 214 -4.30 6.61 5.86
C GLN A 214 -3.00 7.43 5.77
N TYR A 215 -2.88 8.55 6.51
CA TYR A 215 -1.60 9.29 6.62
C TYR A 215 -0.47 8.39 7.14
N ALA A 216 -0.73 7.57 8.16
CA ALA A 216 0.26 6.62 8.68
C ALA A 216 0.63 5.53 7.66
N TRP A 217 -0.31 5.06 6.84
CA TRP A 217 -0.05 4.05 5.80
C TRP A 217 0.80 4.62 4.65
N GLU A 218 0.50 5.83 4.19
CA GLU A 218 1.29 6.52 3.17
C GLU A 218 2.69 6.82 3.68
N LYS A 219 2.82 7.24 4.95
CA LYS A 219 4.12 7.38 5.62
C LYS A 219 4.86 6.05 5.74
N LEU A 220 4.19 4.97 6.11
CA LEU A 220 4.78 3.63 6.19
C LEU A 220 5.31 3.17 4.84
N LEU A 221 4.52 3.26 3.77
CA LEU A 221 4.92 2.86 2.42
C LEU A 221 6.12 3.68 1.94
N ARG A 222 6.06 5.01 2.08
CA ARG A 222 7.18 5.92 1.74
C ARG A 222 8.46 5.54 2.47
N LEU A 223 8.41 5.45 3.81
CA LEU A 223 9.58 5.15 4.63
C LEU A 223 10.12 3.73 4.40
N ALA A 224 9.24 2.75 4.18
CA ALA A 224 9.65 1.37 3.91
C ALA A 224 10.40 1.26 2.57
N PHE A 225 9.98 1.99 1.54
CA PHE A 225 10.60 1.92 0.22
C PHE A 225 11.91 2.69 0.16
N VAL A 226 12.00 3.89 0.77
CA VAL A 226 13.26 4.66 0.79
C VAL A 226 14.34 4.00 1.65
N LEU A 227 13.96 3.20 2.65
CA LEU A 227 14.88 2.41 3.47
C LEU A 227 15.75 1.44 2.64
N GLY A 228 15.28 1.02 1.45
CA GLY A 228 16.02 0.10 0.58
C GLY A 228 16.14 -1.34 1.12
N GLU A 229 15.40 -1.65 2.18
CA GLU A 229 15.41 -2.97 2.84
C GLU A 229 14.19 -3.83 2.48
N VAL A 230 13.13 -3.22 1.92
CA VAL A 230 11.84 -3.84 1.62
C VAL A 230 11.73 -4.10 0.12
N ASN A 231 11.19 -5.26 -0.25
CA ASN A 231 10.75 -5.51 -1.62
C ASN A 231 9.42 -4.77 -1.86
N PRO A 232 9.37 -3.74 -2.72
CA PRO A 232 8.17 -2.94 -2.95
C PRO A 232 7.04 -3.73 -3.61
N ASP A 233 7.36 -4.86 -4.24
CA ASP A 233 6.40 -5.75 -4.88
C ASP A 233 5.88 -6.84 -3.95
N ARG A 234 6.24 -6.82 -2.66
CA ARG A 234 5.76 -7.79 -1.66
C ARG A 234 5.24 -7.10 -0.40
N VAL A 235 4.21 -6.28 -0.57
CA VAL A 235 3.50 -5.62 0.52
C VAL A 235 2.12 -6.26 0.72
N TYR A 236 1.78 -6.59 1.97
CA TYR A 236 0.52 -7.26 2.32
C TYR A 236 -0.20 -6.55 3.46
N PHE A 237 -1.49 -6.29 3.27
CA PHE A 237 -2.37 -5.72 4.29
C PHE A 237 -3.35 -6.76 4.81
N PHE A 238 -3.40 -6.95 6.12
CA PHE A 238 -4.30 -7.97 6.69
C PHE A 238 -4.68 -7.64 8.13
N GLY A 239 -5.70 -8.29 8.65
CA GLY A 239 -6.15 -8.03 10.01
C GLY A 239 -7.38 -8.82 10.42
N ILE A 240 -7.72 -8.72 11.70
CA ILE A 240 -8.80 -9.50 12.32
C ILE A 240 -9.89 -8.56 12.84
N SER A 241 -11.16 -8.94 12.63
CA SER A 241 -12.33 -8.17 13.08
C SER A 241 -12.32 -6.74 12.55
N GLU A 242 -12.09 -5.72 13.38
CA GLU A 242 -11.92 -4.33 12.93
C GLU A 242 -10.82 -4.24 11.86
N GLY A 243 -9.67 -4.87 12.12
CA GLY A 243 -8.60 -5.05 11.14
C GLY A 243 -9.02 -5.79 9.87
N GLY A 244 -10.03 -6.66 9.93
CA GLY A 244 -10.63 -7.30 8.76
C GLY A 244 -11.46 -6.31 7.92
N TYR A 245 -12.28 -5.47 8.55
CA TYR A 245 -12.97 -4.37 7.85
C TYR A 245 -11.96 -3.38 7.24
N GLY A 246 -10.97 -2.97 8.03
CA GLY A 246 -9.89 -2.07 7.63
C GLY A 246 -9.11 -2.59 6.42
N SER A 247 -8.55 -3.80 6.52
CA SER A 247 -7.77 -4.40 5.41
C SER A 247 -8.61 -4.64 4.16
N GLN A 248 -9.90 -4.97 4.27
CA GLN A 248 -10.77 -5.08 3.10
C GLN A 248 -10.98 -3.74 2.39
N ARG A 249 -11.29 -2.64 3.12
CA ARG A 249 -11.42 -1.32 2.49
C ARG A 249 -10.12 -0.83 1.89
N LEU A 250 -9.03 -0.96 2.65
CA LEU A 250 -7.71 -0.49 2.26
C LEU A 250 -7.16 -1.27 1.07
N ALA A 251 -7.52 -2.55 0.91
CA ALA A 251 -7.18 -3.33 -0.28
C ALA A 251 -7.67 -2.65 -1.56
N SER A 252 -8.93 -2.23 -1.63
CA SER A 252 -9.47 -1.51 -2.79
C SER A 252 -8.89 -0.10 -2.97
N PHE A 253 -8.44 0.54 -1.88
CA PHE A 253 -7.95 1.93 -1.91
C PHE A 253 -6.46 2.04 -2.24
N TYR A 254 -5.67 1.03 -1.88
CA TYR A 254 -4.21 0.97 -2.05
C TYR A 254 -3.75 -0.24 -2.89
N ALA A 255 -4.64 -0.89 -3.64
CA ALA A 255 -4.33 -2.10 -4.40
C ALA A 255 -3.09 -1.95 -5.31
N ASP A 256 -2.81 -0.75 -5.81
CA ASP A 256 -1.63 -0.43 -6.61
C ASP A 256 -0.29 -0.52 -5.87
N TYR A 257 -0.29 -0.67 -4.54
CA TYR A 257 0.89 -0.92 -3.69
C TYR A 257 1.01 -2.37 -3.23
N LEU A 258 -0.04 -3.20 -3.40
CA LEU A 258 -0.15 -4.48 -2.69
C LEU A 258 0.15 -5.66 -3.61
N ALA A 259 0.84 -6.65 -3.06
CA ALA A 259 0.86 -8.00 -3.63
C ALA A 259 -0.42 -8.77 -3.23
N GLY A 260 -0.96 -8.46 -2.05
CA GLY A 260 -2.24 -9.02 -1.64
C GLY A 260 -2.78 -8.47 -0.33
N ALA A 261 -4.02 -8.86 -0.04
CA ALA A 261 -4.71 -8.50 1.20
C ALA A 261 -5.44 -9.71 1.82
N GLY A 262 -5.48 -9.78 3.15
CA GLY A 262 -6.04 -10.92 3.89
C GLY A 262 -6.95 -10.55 5.06
N PRO A 263 -8.06 -9.83 4.86
CA PRO A 263 -9.07 -9.64 5.90
C PRO A 263 -9.58 -10.96 6.51
N MET A 264 -9.70 -10.99 7.84
CA MET A 264 -10.25 -12.13 8.59
C MET A 264 -11.36 -11.67 9.55
N ALA A 265 -12.47 -12.40 9.55
CA ALA A 265 -13.64 -12.13 10.39
C ALA A 265 -14.12 -10.66 10.32
N GLY A 266 -13.96 -10.08 9.14
CA GLY A 266 -14.48 -8.78 8.72
C GLY A 266 -15.63 -8.95 7.74
N GLY A 267 -15.93 -7.90 6.97
CA GLY A 267 -16.93 -7.93 5.92
C GLY A 267 -17.45 -6.54 5.62
N GLU A 268 -17.01 -5.96 4.51
CA GLU A 268 -17.42 -4.63 4.08
C GLU A 268 -18.47 -4.69 2.98
N PRO A 269 -19.49 -3.82 3.01
CA PRO A 269 -20.28 -3.54 1.82
C PRO A 269 -19.35 -3.16 0.65
N LEU A 270 -19.52 -3.79 -0.51
CA LEU A 270 -18.63 -3.60 -1.67
C LEU A 270 -18.61 -2.16 -2.20
N LYS A 271 -19.57 -1.31 -1.82
CA LYS A 271 -19.46 0.13 -2.08
C LYS A 271 -18.32 0.81 -1.30
N ASN A 272 -17.87 0.26 -0.18
CA ASN A 272 -16.75 0.78 0.63
C ASN A 272 -15.42 0.12 0.26
N ALA A 273 -15.49 -1.00 -0.46
CA ALA A 273 -14.37 -1.80 -0.93
C ALA A 273 -14.71 -2.37 -2.32
N PRO A 274 -14.71 -1.54 -3.40
CA PRO A 274 -14.99 -2.00 -4.75
C PRO A 274 -14.04 -3.13 -5.13
N ALA A 275 -14.60 -4.29 -5.48
CA ALA A 275 -13.81 -5.47 -5.83
C ALA A 275 -13.05 -5.26 -7.15
N GLU A 276 -13.57 -4.42 -8.04
CA GLU A 276 -12.93 -4.10 -9.32
C GLU A 276 -11.52 -3.53 -9.16
N ASN A 277 -11.30 -2.73 -8.10
CA ASN A 277 -10.00 -2.15 -7.76
C ASN A 277 -8.95 -3.19 -7.39
N CYS A 278 -9.36 -4.39 -6.97
CA CYS A 278 -8.46 -5.47 -6.58
C CYS A 278 -7.92 -6.26 -7.78
N ALA A 279 -8.06 -5.75 -9.01
CA ALA A 279 -7.37 -6.32 -10.15
C ALA A 279 -5.85 -6.34 -9.89
N ASN A 280 -5.19 -7.43 -10.25
CA ASN A 280 -3.75 -7.66 -10.12
C ASN A 280 -3.21 -7.89 -8.70
N ILE A 281 -4.07 -8.08 -7.69
CA ILE A 281 -3.63 -8.47 -6.33
C ILE A 281 -4.22 -9.83 -5.94
N ALA A 282 -3.55 -10.53 -5.01
CA ALA A 282 -4.13 -11.68 -4.35
C ALA A 282 -5.04 -11.24 -3.20
N PHE A 283 -6.30 -11.69 -3.19
CA PHE A 283 -7.26 -11.29 -2.17
C PHE A 283 -7.82 -12.48 -1.39
N SER A 284 -7.56 -12.55 -0.08
CA SER A 284 -8.21 -13.52 0.80
C SER A 284 -9.21 -12.84 1.73
N LEU A 285 -10.37 -13.45 1.94
CA LEU A 285 -11.31 -13.01 2.97
C LEU A 285 -11.88 -14.24 3.68
N ARG A 286 -11.55 -14.41 4.95
CA ARG A 286 -11.92 -15.63 5.68
C ARG A 286 -12.80 -15.29 6.88
N THR A 287 -14.00 -15.83 6.91
CA THR A 287 -15.02 -15.52 7.92
C THR A 287 -15.69 -16.81 8.39
N GLY A 288 -16.03 -16.93 9.67
CA GLY A 288 -16.82 -18.06 10.14
C GLY A 288 -18.24 -18.02 9.59
N ALA A 289 -18.77 -19.15 9.13
CA ALA A 289 -20.10 -19.21 8.53
C ALA A 289 -21.22 -18.77 9.51
N ASP A 290 -20.99 -18.93 10.81
CA ASP A 290 -21.91 -18.53 11.88
C ASP A 290 -21.62 -17.12 12.43
N ASP A 291 -20.62 -16.42 11.89
CA ASP A 291 -20.31 -15.02 12.25
C ASP A 291 -21.30 -14.03 11.60
N THR A 292 -22.50 -13.98 12.16
CA THR A 292 -23.61 -13.13 11.70
C THR A 292 -23.52 -11.68 12.19
N GLY A 293 -22.56 -11.37 13.07
CA GLY A 293 -22.39 -10.02 13.62
C GLY A 293 -22.15 -9.03 12.50
N PHE A 294 -22.93 -7.94 12.45
CA PHE A 294 -22.90 -6.91 11.39
C PHE A 294 -23.08 -7.45 9.97
N GLY A 295 -23.57 -8.69 9.81
CA GLY A 295 -23.73 -9.32 8.51
C GLY A 295 -22.43 -9.78 7.84
N ARG A 296 -21.35 -9.98 8.61
CA ARG A 296 -20.03 -10.38 8.09
C ARG A 296 -20.07 -11.60 7.19
N ASN A 297 -20.77 -12.66 7.60
CA ASN A 297 -20.91 -13.85 6.77
C ASN A 297 -21.63 -13.56 5.44
N THR A 298 -22.72 -12.80 5.46
CA THR A 298 -23.44 -12.37 4.26
C THR A 298 -22.57 -11.53 3.33
N LEU A 299 -21.86 -10.54 3.88
CA LEU A 299 -20.95 -9.67 3.11
C LEU A 299 -19.76 -10.44 2.53
N THR A 300 -19.24 -11.42 3.26
CA THR A 300 -18.21 -12.35 2.75
C THR A 300 -18.75 -13.15 1.57
N GLY A 301 -19.99 -13.64 1.66
CA GLY A 301 -20.67 -14.32 0.55
C GLY A 301 -20.81 -13.42 -0.69
N TYR A 302 -21.27 -12.18 -0.54
CA TYR A 302 -21.38 -11.23 -1.66
C TYR A 302 -20.02 -10.86 -2.25
N THR A 303 -18.98 -10.77 -1.41
CA THR A 303 -17.61 -10.56 -1.88
C THR A 303 -17.14 -11.76 -2.70
N SER A 304 -17.41 -12.99 -2.25
CA SER A 304 -17.08 -14.22 -3.01
C SER A 304 -17.77 -14.23 -4.37
N GLU A 305 -19.08 -13.99 -4.42
CA GLU A 305 -19.85 -13.95 -5.67
C GLU A 305 -19.27 -12.94 -6.68
N GLU A 306 -18.86 -11.77 -6.20
CA GLU A 306 -18.34 -10.71 -7.06
C GLU A 306 -16.92 -11.01 -7.56
N PHE A 307 -16.04 -11.53 -6.71
CA PHE A 307 -14.69 -11.96 -7.14
C PHE A 307 -14.75 -13.15 -8.11
N ASP A 308 -15.64 -14.12 -7.88
CA ASP A 308 -15.91 -15.21 -8.84
C ASP A 308 -16.34 -14.67 -10.20
N ARG A 309 -17.24 -13.68 -10.21
CA ARG A 309 -17.73 -13.04 -11.44
C ARG A 309 -16.62 -12.27 -12.16
N LEU A 310 -15.80 -11.53 -11.43
CA LEU A 310 -14.70 -10.74 -11.97
C LEU A 310 -13.59 -11.63 -12.53
N GLU A 311 -13.21 -12.69 -11.81
CA GLU A 311 -12.24 -13.69 -12.29
C GLU A 311 -12.75 -14.43 -13.54
N GLN A 312 -14.04 -14.77 -13.62
CA GLN A 312 -14.62 -15.33 -14.84
C GLN A 312 -14.58 -14.37 -16.03
N LYS A 313 -14.77 -13.07 -15.79
CA LYS A 313 -14.73 -12.03 -16.83
C LYS A 313 -13.29 -11.69 -17.24
N HIS A 314 -12.34 -11.75 -16.30
CA HIS A 314 -10.94 -11.39 -16.46
C HIS A 314 -10.01 -12.46 -15.84
N PRO A 315 -9.87 -13.63 -16.48
CA PRO A 315 -9.13 -14.75 -15.90
C PRO A 315 -7.69 -14.40 -15.53
N GLY A 316 -7.30 -14.74 -14.30
CA GLY A 316 -5.99 -14.53 -13.72
C GLY A 316 -5.77 -13.14 -13.10
N LEU A 317 -6.73 -12.22 -13.20
CA LEU A 317 -6.58 -10.85 -12.69
C LEU A 317 -7.20 -10.64 -11.31
N TYR A 318 -8.07 -11.55 -10.84
CA TYR A 318 -8.75 -11.45 -9.56
C TYR A 318 -8.50 -12.71 -8.74
N VAL A 319 -7.22 -13.04 -8.52
CA VAL A 319 -6.82 -14.20 -7.71
C VAL A 319 -7.36 -14.06 -6.29
N HIS A 320 -8.18 -15.02 -5.86
CA HIS A 320 -8.84 -14.90 -4.56
C HIS A 320 -8.99 -16.22 -3.80
N ASN A 321 -9.06 -16.10 -2.47
CA ASN A 321 -9.39 -17.16 -1.53
C ASN A 321 -10.38 -16.63 -0.48
N ILE A 322 -11.66 -16.65 -0.84
CA ILE A 322 -12.76 -16.12 -0.03
C ILE A 322 -13.56 -17.29 0.54
N GLU A 323 -13.66 -17.38 1.87
CA GLU A 323 -14.15 -18.58 2.54
C GLU A 323 -15.13 -18.23 3.68
N LEU A 324 -16.28 -18.92 3.66
CA LEU A 324 -17.16 -19.07 4.81
C LEU A 324 -16.90 -20.42 5.49
N ILE A 325 -16.31 -20.39 6.68
CA ILE A 325 -15.78 -21.58 7.36
C ILE A 325 -16.91 -22.24 8.18
N PRO A 326 -17.38 -23.46 7.81
CA PRO A 326 -18.53 -24.08 8.46
C PRO A 326 -18.30 -24.41 9.94
N GLY A 327 -19.28 -24.08 10.80
CA GLY A 327 -19.23 -24.38 12.23
C GLY A 327 -18.36 -23.44 13.06
N TYR A 328 -17.83 -22.38 12.45
CA TYR A 328 -17.08 -21.33 13.14
C TYR A 328 -17.90 -20.04 13.23
N GLY A 329 -17.85 -19.40 14.39
CA GLY A 329 -18.33 -18.04 14.60
C GLY A 329 -17.23 -17.02 14.34
N HIS A 330 -17.13 -15.99 15.20
CA HIS A 330 -16.19 -14.89 14.99
C HIS A 330 -14.71 -15.29 15.02
N ALA A 331 -14.35 -16.24 15.88
CA ALA A 331 -12.99 -16.79 15.93
C ALA A 331 -12.84 -17.93 14.92
N ILE A 332 -11.81 -17.85 14.09
CA ILE A 332 -11.45 -18.85 13.07
C ILE A 332 -9.98 -19.24 13.21
N ASN A 333 -9.50 -20.21 12.43
CA ASN A 333 -8.07 -20.46 12.31
C ASN A 333 -7.41 -19.33 11.50
N TYR A 334 -6.76 -18.38 12.19
CA TYR A 334 -6.09 -17.24 11.55
C TYR A 334 -4.78 -17.59 10.83
N TYR A 335 -4.16 -18.74 11.15
CA TYR A 335 -2.80 -19.08 10.71
C TYR A 335 -2.66 -19.43 9.23
N LEU A 336 -3.76 -19.51 8.47
CA LEU A 336 -3.74 -19.91 7.06
C LEU A 336 -3.63 -18.71 6.10
N THR A 337 -3.82 -17.49 6.58
CA THR A 337 -3.94 -16.31 5.71
C THR A 337 -2.58 -15.82 5.20
N THR A 338 -1.63 -15.53 6.11
CA THR A 338 -0.33 -14.97 5.68
C THR A 338 0.58 -15.94 4.94
N PRO A 339 0.60 -17.27 5.20
CA PRO A 339 1.36 -18.20 4.37
C PRO A 339 0.85 -18.24 2.92
N TRP A 340 -0.46 -18.07 2.71
CA TRP A 340 -1.04 -17.97 1.37
C TRP A 340 -0.65 -16.65 0.71
N LEU A 341 -0.80 -15.51 1.41
CA LEU A 341 -0.41 -14.20 0.89
C LEU A 341 1.07 -14.14 0.50
N ALA A 342 1.96 -14.70 1.31
CA ALA A 342 3.40 -14.72 1.08
C ALA A 342 3.78 -15.36 -0.28
N GLY A 343 2.91 -16.16 -0.88
CA GLY A 343 3.12 -16.76 -2.19
C GLY A 343 2.91 -15.83 -3.40
N TYR A 344 2.47 -14.59 -3.18
CA TYR A 344 2.13 -13.65 -4.26
C TYR A 344 3.05 -12.44 -4.30
N GLU A 345 3.18 -11.87 -5.48
CA GLU A 345 4.00 -10.69 -5.78
C GLU A 345 3.19 -9.74 -6.65
N ARG A 346 3.36 -8.45 -6.42
CA ARG A 346 2.69 -7.39 -7.17
C ARG A 346 3.27 -7.33 -8.58
N ASN A 347 2.40 -7.08 -9.56
CA ASN A 347 2.85 -6.57 -10.85
C ASN A 347 2.83 -5.02 -10.79
N PRO A 348 3.98 -4.32 -10.76
CA PRO A 348 4.01 -2.87 -10.70
C PRO A 348 3.55 -2.19 -12.00
N TRP A 349 3.53 -2.92 -13.12
CA TRP A 349 3.19 -2.40 -14.45
C TRP A 349 2.09 -3.23 -15.13
N PRO A 350 0.90 -3.33 -14.53
CA PRO A 350 -0.17 -4.13 -15.11
C PRO A 350 -0.68 -3.51 -16.41
N LYS A 351 -0.98 -4.37 -17.38
CA LYS A 351 -1.57 -3.96 -18.68
C LYS A 351 -3.08 -3.81 -18.61
N TYR A 352 -3.71 -4.28 -17.53
CA TYR A 352 -5.12 -4.09 -17.24
C TYR A 352 -5.25 -3.41 -15.87
N VAL A 353 -5.99 -2.31 -15.82
CA VAL A 353 -6.31 -1.60 -14.57
C VAL A 353 -7.81 -1.32 -14.59
N CYS A 354 -8.50 -1.62 -13.49
CA CYS A 354 -9.85 -1.13 -13.26
C CYS A 354 -9.86 -0.40 -11.93
N TRP A 355 -10.07 0.91 -11.97
CA TRP A 355 -10.01 1.77 -10.80
C TRP A 355 -11.29 2.59 -10.68
N GLU A 356 -12.14 2.21 -9.73
CA GLU A 356 -13.17 3.07 -9.18
C GLU A 356 -12.52 4.02 -8.16
N ASN A 357 -12.44 5.31 -8.49
CA ASN A 357 -11.99 6.34 -7.57
C ASN A 357 -13.17 6.83 -6.72
N TYR A 358 -13.13 6.50 -5.43
CA TYR A 358 -14.20 6.75 -4.47
C TYR A 358 -13.70 7.47 -3.22
N GLU A 359 -14.63 8.12 -2.52
CA GLU A 359 -14.35 8.83 -1.28
C GLU A 359 -14.14 7.86 -0.10
N MET A 360 -13.07 8.08 0.66
CA MET A 360 -12.80 7.42 1.94
C MET A 360 -12.33 8.42 3.00
N ASP A 361 -13.22 8.76 3.92
CA ASP A 361 -13.00 9.72 5.01
C ASP A 361 -12.61 11.13 4.55
N GLY A 362 -13.37 11.65 3.58
CA GLY A 362 -13.20 12.95 2.93
C GLY A 362 -12.08 12.98 1.90
N ARG A 363 -11.53 11.84 1.48
CA ARG A 363 -10.40 11.76 0.53
C ARG A 363 -10.72 10.94 -0.71
N TYR A 364 -10.18 11.38 -1.83
CA TYR A 364 -10.01 10.57 -3.04
C TYR A 364 -8.52 10.31 -3.22
N ARG A 365 -8.18 9.27 -3.97
CA ARG A 365 -6.79 9.04 -4.39
C ARG A 365 -6.51 9.88 -5.63
N ASP A 366 -5.36 10.54 -5.66
CA ASP A 366 -4.92 11.33 -6.82
C ASP A 366 -4.22 10.46 -7.88
N GLY A 367 -3.81 9.24 -7.52
CA GLY A 367 -3.23 8.30 -8.46
C GLY A 367 -3.41 6.84 -8.05
N PHE A 368 -3.44 5.98 -9.07
CA PHE A 368 -3.59 4.53 -8.94
C PHE A 368 -2.89 3.83 -10.13
N HIS A 369 -1.95 2.94 -9.83
CA HIS A 369 -1.01 2.34 -10.79
C HIS A 369 -0.26 3.41 -11.61
N ASN A 370 -0.63 3.62 -12.86
CA ASN A 370 -0.02 4.59 -13.78
C ASN A 370 -1.01 5.67 -14.23
N ILE A 371 -2.16 5.81 -13.56
CA ILE A 371 -3.15 6.86 -13.82
C ILE A 371 -3.08 7.89 -12.69
N GLN A 372 -3.02 9.17 -13.04
CA GLN A 372 -3.14 10.29 -12.11
C GLN A 372 -4.36 11.14 -12.47
N VAL A 373 -5.18 11.48 -11.49
CA VAL A 373 -6.25 12.47 -11.64
C VAL A 373 -5.64 13.85 -11.45
N LEU A 374 -5.67 14.67 -12.51
CA LEU A 374 -5.22 16.06 -12.49
C LEU A 374 -6.35 17.02 -12.12
N GLU A 375 -7.56 16.68 -12.56
CA GLU A 375 -8.79 17.40 -12.24
C GLU A 375 -9.94 16.40 -12.17
N ARG A 376 -10.69 16.41 -11.07
CA ARG A 376 -11.79 15.48 -10.87
C ARG A 376 -12.91 15.69 -11.90
N SER A 377 -13.45 14.58 -12.41
CA SER A 377 -14.59 14.60 -13.32
C SER A 377 -15.92 14.98 -12.66
N ASN A 378 -15.98 14.92 -11.33
CA ASN A 378 -17.17 15.14 -10.52
C ASN A 378 -16.98 16.35 -9.58
N PRO A 379 -17.98 17.24 -9.47
CA PRO A 379 -17.88 18.46 -8.66
C PRO A 379 -18.05 18.22 -7.15
N ASP A 380 -18.54 17.04 -6.75
CA ASP A 380 -18.79 16.69 -5.35
C ASP A 380 -18.53 15.19 -5.06
N THR A 381 -18.85 14.76 -3.84
CA THR A 381 -18.63 13.39 -3.36
C THR A 381 -19.76 12.40 -3.69
N SER A 382 -20.83 12.86 -4.38
CA SER A 382 -22.01 12.05 -4.67
C SER A 382 -21.81 11.06 -5.82
N MET A 383 -20.84 11.33 -6.69
CA MET A 383 -20.49 10.48 -7.83
C MET A 383 -19.08 9.94 -7.67
N ARG A 384 -18.79 8.83 -8.35
CA ARG A 384 -17.47 8.20 -8.42
C ARG A 384 -17.10 8.04 -9.88
N THR A 385 -15.82 8.03 -10.20
CA THR A 385 -15.33 7.82 -11.57
C THR A 385 -14.61 6.49 -11.65
N VAL A 386 -14.96 5.68 -12.64
CA VAL A 386 -14.27 4.43 -12.96
C VAL A 386 -13.38 4.66 -14.18
N TYR A 387 -12.12 4.25 -14.06
CA TYR A 387 -11.14 4.19 -15.13
C TYR A 387 -10.82 2.70 -15.40
N GLU A 388 -11.26 2.16 -16.54
CA GLU A 388 -10.89 0.82 -16.98
C GLU A 388 -9.91 0.93 -18.14
N MET A 389 -8.65 0.61 -17.90
CA MET A 389 -7.56 0.71 -18.87
C MET A 389 -7.10 -0.67 -19.33
N THR A 390 -6.83 -0.82 -20.63
CA THR A 390 -6.13 -1.96 -21.21
C THR A 390 -5.06 -1.49 -22.19
N ILE A 391 -3.85 -2.05 -22.07
CA ILE A 391 -2.72 -1.75 -22.96
C ILE A 391 -2.42 -2.97 -23.83
N SER A 392 -2.44 -2.78 -25.15
CA SER A 392 -2.12 -3.81 -26.15
C SER A 392 -1.12 -3.27 -27.15
N GLY A 393 0.13 -3.73 -27.07
CA GLY A 393 1.24 -3.13 -27.83
C GLY A 393 1.39 -1.65 -27.44
N ASN A 394 1.34 -0.77 -28.44
CA ASN A 394 1.43 0.68 -28.27
C ASN A 394 0.05 1.38 -28.23
N VAL A 395 -1.03 0.62 -28.01
CA VAL A 395 -2.38 1.18 -27.90
C VAL A 395 -2.86 1.07 -26.46
N VAL A 396 -3.09 2.22 -25.84
CA VAL A 396 -3.72 2.36 -24.52
C VAL A 396 -5.20 2.68 -24.73
N ASN A 397 -6.09 1.80 -24.31
CA ASN A 397 -7.54 2.06 -24.32
C ASN A 397 -7.99 2.30 -22.89
N VAL A 398 -8.73 3.39 -22.67
CA VAL A 398 -9.32 3.74 -21.38
C VAL A 398 -10.82 3.94 -21.56
N SER A 399 -11.63 3.28 -20.74
CA SER A 399 -13.02 3.68 -20.53
C SER A 399 -13.13 4.51 -19.26
N VAL A 400 -13.80 5.65 -19.35
CA VAL A 400 -14.01 6.58 -18.23
C VAL A 400 -15.50 6.83 -18.08
N GLN A 401 -16.05 6.44 -16.93
CA GLN A 401 -17.49 6.52 -16.64
C GLN A 401 -17.74 6.99 -15.21
N ASN A 402 -18.84 7.71 -15.01
CA ASN A 402 -19.38 7.93 -13.67
C ASN A 402 -20.09 6.66 -13.23
N VAL A 403 -20.01 6.32 -11.94
CA VAL A 403 -20.76 5.23 -11.32
C VAL A 403 -21.54 5.71 -10.11
N SER A 404 -22.80 5.29 -10.04
CA SER A 404 -23.70 5.51 -8.90
C SER A 404 -24.24 4.19 -8.38
N TYR A 405 -24.48 4.13 -7.07
CA TYR A 405 -24.98 2.96 -6.38
C TYR A 405 -26.41 3.18 -5.90
N GLU A 406 -27.28 2.19 -6.11
CA GLU A 406 -28.57 2.09 -5.45
C GLU A 406 -28.58 0.89 -4.52
N THR A 407 -28.96 1.11 -3.26
CA THR A 407 -29.06 0.04 -2.27
C THR A 407 -30.26 -0.85 -2.58
N THR A 408 -29.98 -2.12 -2.86
CA THR A 408 -31.00 -3.14 -3.20
C THR A 408 -31.35 -4.02 -2.01
N GLU A 409 -30.47 -4.09 -1.00
CA GLU A 409 -30.68 -4.87 0.20
C GLU A 409 -30.10 -4.16 1.42
N THR A 410 -30.85 -4.18 2.52
CA THR A 410 -30.43 -3.62 3.81
C THR A 410 -30.68 -4.65 4.91
N MET A 411 -29.73 -4.78 5.84
CA MET A 411 -29.87 -5.63 7.02
C MET A 411 -29.49 -4.86 8.27
N ASN A 412 -30.42 -4.74 9.21
CA ASN A 412 -30.21 -4.04 10.49
C ASN A 412 -29.64 -2.60 10.33
N GLY A 413 -30.04 -1.89 9.27
CA GLY A 413 -29.57 -0.54 8.96
C GLY A 413 -28.24 -0.47 8.21
N ILE A 414 -27.61 -1.62 7.90
CA ILE A 414 -26.41 -1.71 7.06
C ILE A 414 -26.88 -1.94 5.62
N GLU A 415 -26.37 -1.15 4.69
CA GLU A 415 -26.61 -1.36 3.25
C GLU A 415 -25.71 -2.49 2.77
N MET A 416 -26.32 -3.59 2.32
CA MET A 416 -25.64 -4.87 2.14
C MET A 416 -25.26 -5.14 0.68
N LYS A 417 -26.17 -4.84 -0.24
CA LYS A 417 -26.04 -5.16 -1.67
C LYS A 417 -26.53 -4.00 -2.53
N PHE A 418 -25.90 -3.79 -3.68
CA PHE A 418 -26.10 -2.61 -4.51
C PHE A 418 -26.23 -2.96 -5.98
N SER A 419 -27.02 -2.18 -6.72
CA SER A 419 -26.95 -2.09 -8.17
C SER A 419 -26.08 -0.91 -8.57
N LYS A 420 -25.21 -1.10 -9.57
CA LYS A 420 -24.41 -0.03 -10.17
C LYS A 420 -25.09 0.48 -11.44
N THR A 421 -25.13 1.79 -11.61
CA THR A 421 -25.51 2.46 -12.87
C THR A 421 -24.34 3.31 -13.34
N TYR A 422 -24.07 3.25 -14.64
CA TYR A 422 -22.97 3.97 -15.27
C TYR A 422 -23.49 5.08 -16.18
N SER A 423 -22.80 6.22 -16.20
CA SER A 423 -23.11 7.33 -17.09
C SER A 423 -21.84 7.95 -17.69
N PRO A 424 -21.93 8.61 -18.86
CA PRO A 424 -20.80 9.28 -19.48
C PRO A 424 -20.17 10.36 -18.58
N VAL A 425 -18.88 10.59 -18.78
CA VAL A 425 -18.11 11.69 -18.19
C VAL A 425 -17.86 12.74 -19.27
N SER A 426 -18.03 14.02 -18.94
CA SER A 426 -17.86 15.15 -19.86
C SER A 426 -16.86 16.21 -19.38
N SER A 427 -16.14 15.94 -18.29
CA SER A 427 -15.21 16.87 -17.66
C SER A 427 -14.16 16.13 -16.84
N GLY A 428 -13.14 16.86 -16.39
CA GLY A 428 -12.01 16.33 -15.65
C GLY A 428 -10.81 16.04 -16.54
N ARG A 429 -9.66 15.92 -15.89
CA ARG A 429 -8.37 15.71 -16.55
C ARG A 429 -7.61 14.63 -15.82
N PHE A 430 -6.94 13.78 -16.58
CA PHE A 430 -6.09 12.75 -15.99
C PHE A 430 -4.85 12.56 -16.86
N ARG A 431 -3.81 12.00 -16.27
CA ARG A 431 -2.58 11.63 -16.94
C ARG A 431 -2.43 10.12 -16.93
N ILE A 432 -1.94 9.58 -18.04
CA ILE A 432 -1.45 8.21 -18.13
C ILE A 432 0.07 8.27 -18.18
N TYR A 433 0.72 7.73 -17.16
CA TYR A 433 2.17 7.55 -17.13
C TYR A 433 2.59 6.28 -17.88
N LEU A 434 3.75 6.33 -18.53
CA LEU A 434 4.26 5.28 -19.41
C LEU A 434 5.76 5.05 -19.19
N ASN A 435 6.18 3.79 -19.32
CA ASN A 435 7.57 3.34 -19.36
C ASN A 435 7.75 2.21 -20.40
N SER A 436 8.98 1.73 -20.55
CA SER A 436 9.38 0.62 -21.44
C SER A 436 8.67 -0.70 -21.13
N HIS A 437 8.23 -0.91 -19.88
CA HIS A 437 7.44 -2.09 -19.50
C HIS A 437 5.99 -2.01 -19.98
N LEU A 438 5.43 -0.80 -20.12
CA LEU A 438 4.04 -0.56 -20.52
C LEU A 438 3.85 -0.43 -22.03
N VAL A 439 4.78 0.18 -22.77
CA VAL A 439 4.71 0.38 -24.23
C VAL A 439 6.11 0.40 -24.83
N ASP A 440 6.23 0.25 -26.16
CA ASP A 440 7.48 0.54 -26.85
C ASP A 440 7.63 2.07 -27.05
N LEU A 441 8.45 2.70 -26.20
CA LEU A 441 8.70 4.15 -26.24
C LEU A 441 9.45 4.59 -27.52
N GLY A 442 10.05 3.67 -28.27
CA GLY A 442 10.68 3.95 -29.56
C GLY A 442 9.71 4.01 -30.74
N GLN A 443 8.42 3.81 -30.51
CA GLN A 443 7.36 3.83 -31.51
C GLN A 443 6.21 4.76 -31.09
N PRO A 444 5.40 5.27 -32.03
CA PRO A 444 4.23 6.06 -31.70
C PRO A 444 3.27 5.30 -30.78
N VAL A 445 2.74 5.99 -29.78
CA VAL A 445 1.71 5.50 -28.85
C VAL A 445 0.38 6.10 -29.24
N THR A 446 -0.68 5.29 -29.21
CA THR A 446 -2.06 5.75 -29.38
C THR A 446 -2.80 5.60 -28.05
N VAL A 447 -3.38 6.69 -27.55
CA VAL A 447 -4.31 6.66 -26.41
C VAL A 447 -5.71 6.88 -26.93
N ARG A 448 -6.60 5.94 -26.62
CA ARG A 448 -8.03 6.02 -26.90
C ARG A 448 -8.84 6.10 -25.62
N VAL A 449 -9.80 7.01 -25.57
CA VAL A 449 -10.65 7.22 -24.41
C VAL A 449 -12.10 7.15 -24.85
N ASN A 450 -12.88 6.24 -24.25
CA ASN A 450 -14.28 5.98 -24.61
C ASN A 450 -14.50 5.74 -26.12
N GLY A 451 -13.50 5.19 -26.81
CA GLY A 451 -13.52 4.87 -28.24
C GLY A 451 -12.94 5.95 -29.16
N GLU A 452 -12.65 7.15 -28.65
CA GLU A 452 -12.08 8.26 -29.41
C GLU A 452 -10.56 8.35 -29.23
N THR A 453 -9.83 8.72 -30.29
CA THR A 453 -8.37 8.92 -30.18
C THR A 453 -8.09 10.26 -29.49
N ALA A 454 -7.57 10.19 -28.27
CA ALA A 454 -7.20 11.36 -27.48
C ALA A 454 -5.74 11.79 -27.69
N PHE A 455 -4.87 10.84 -28.06
CA PHE A 455 -3.47 11.10 -28.39
C PHE A 455 -2.95 10.08 -29.41
N GLU A 456 -2.13 10.53 -30.35
CA GLU A 456 -1.36 9.67 -31.26
C GLU A 456 -0.03 10.35 -31.60
N GLY A 457 1.09 9.75 -31.22
CA GLY A 457 2.41 10.32 -31.46
C GLY A 457 3.52 9.67 -30.65
N MET A 458 4.75 10.17 -30.83
CA MET A 458 5.88 9.80 -29.97
C MET A 458 5.69 10.39 -28.57
N VAL A 459 6.08 9.63 -27.54
CA VAL A 459 6.15 10.11 -26.17
C VAL A 459 7.60 10.25 -25.77
N GLU A 460 8.01 11.46 -25.40
CA GLU A 460 9.40 11.74 -25.05
C GLU A 460 9.60 11.61 -23.52
N PRO A 461 10.70 10.99 -23.07
CA PRO A 461 11.11 11.04 -21.68
C PRO A 461 11.32 12.49 -21.22
N ARG A 462 10.76 12.85 -20.07
CA ARG A 462 10.93 14.19 -19.49
C ARG A 462 11.17 14.13 -17.99
N LEU A 463 11.96 15.08 -17.50
CA LEU A 463 12.29 15.17 -16.08
C LEU A 463 11.05 15.42 -15.20
N ASP A 464 10.13 16.30 -15.63
CA ASP A 464 8.87 16.57 -14.92
C ASP A 464 7.99 15.33 -14.75
N MET A 465 7.94 14.43 -15.73
CA MET A 465 7.18 13.19 -15.61
C MET A 465 7.76 12.28 -14.53
N MET A 466 9.09 12.14 -14.48
CA MET A 466 9.78 11.33 -13.48
C MET A 466 9.63 11.92 -12.09
N ALA A 467 9.86 13.23 -11.94
CA ALA A 467 9.76 13.92 -10.66
C ALA A 467 8.35 13.85 -10.08
N GLU A 468 7.33 14.21 -10.86
CA GLU A 468 5.94 14.24 -10.40
C GLU A 468 5.41 12.82 -10.10
N SER A 469 5.75 11.81 -10.91
CA SER A 469 5.34 10.43 -10.62
C SER A 469 6.04 9.86 -9.39
N CYS A 470 7.33 10.16 -9.21
CA CYS A 470 8.08 9.77 -8.01
C CYS A 470 7.46 10.38 -6.74
N ALA A 471 7.13 11.68 -6.76
CA ALA A 471 6.48 12.35 -5.63
C ALA A 471 5.06 11.80 -5.36
N LEU A 472 4.28 11.53 -6.41
CA LEU A 472 2.91 11.03 -6.28
C LEU A 472 2.83 9.61 -5.70
N PHE A 473 3.70 8.71 -6.17
CA PHE A 473 3.61 7.29 -5.82
C PHE A 473 4.60 6.88 -4.74
N GLY A 474 5.71 7.60 -4.58
CA GLY A 474 6.76 7.28 -3.59
C GLY A 474 7.32 5.87 -3.74
N ASP A 475 7.31 5.30 -4.94
CA ASP A 475 7.58 3.89 -5.24
C ASP A 475 8.67 3.79 -6.34
N PRO A 476 9.76 3.03 -6.11
CA PRO A 476 10.87 2.92 -7.06
C PRO A 476 10.46 2.36 -8.42
N CYS A 477 9.40 1.54 -8.48
CA CYS A 477 8.91 0.95 -9.72
C CYS A 477 8.04 1.94 -10.52
N ARG A 478 7.67 3.10 -9.95
CA ARG A 478 6.72 4.07 -10.54
C ARG A 478 7.31 5.45 -10.78
N VAL A 479 8.61 5.52 -11.05
CA VAL A 479 9.28 6.70 -11.60
C VAL A 479 9.17 6.63 -13.13
N PHE A 480 8.10 7.23 -13.66
CA PHE A 480 7.76 7.10 -15.07
C PHE A 480 8.44 8.17 -15.93
N PRO A 481 9.15 7.78 -17.01
CA PRO A 481 9.81 8.74 -17.90
C PRO A 481 8.82 9.55 -18.74
N CYS A 482 7.67 8.98 -19.10
CA CYS A 482 6.74 9.57 -20.06
C CYS A 482 5.34 9.70 -19.48
N GLY A 483 4.55 10.63 -20.01
CA GLY A 483 3.15 10.79 -19.65
C GLY A 483 2.33 11.48 -20.73
N VAL A 484 1.05 11.12 -20.81
CA VAL A 484 0.06 11.72 -21.71
C VAL A 484 -1.07 12.31 -20.87
N ASP A 485 -1.27 13.63 -20.98
CA ASP A 485 -2.39 14.33 -20.36
C ASP A 485 -3.63 14.21 -21.25
N ILE A 486 -4.75 13.84 -20.65
CA ILE A 486 -6.06 13.72 -21.26
C ILE A 486 -7.00 14.73 -20.63
N ASP A 487 -7.71 15.47 -21.46
CA ASP A 487 -8.78 16.38 -21.04
C ASP A 487 -10.11 15.88 -21.58
N MET A 488 -11.01 15.50 -20.68
CA MET A 488 -12.33 14.95 -21.02
C MET A 488 -13.29 16.02 -21.57
N SER A 489 -12.94 17.31 -21.53
CA SER A 489 -13.80 18.38 -22.05
C SER A 489 -13.65 18.60 -23.56
N VAL A 490 -12.63 17.99 -24.18
CA VAL A 490 -12.34 18.11 -25.62
C VAL A 490 -12.52 16.80 -26.39
N LEU A 491 -12.97 15.74 -25.71
CA LEU A 491 -13.43 14.46 -26.23
C LEU A 491 -14.96 14.43 -26.12
#